data_AF-A0A381V5S0-F1
#
_entry.id   AF-A0A381V5S0-F1
#
_cell.length_a   1.000
_cell.length_b   1.000
_cell.length_c   1.000
_cell.angle_alpha   90.00
_cell.angle_beta   90.00
_cell.angle_gamma   90.00
#
_symmetry.space_group_name_H-M   'P 1'
#
loop_
_entity.id
_entity.type
_entity.pdbx_description
1 polymer ?
#
loop_
_entity_poly.entity_id
_entity_poly.type
_entity_poly.pdbx_seq_one_letter_code
_entity_poly.pdbx_strand_id
1 'polypeptide(L)'
;MENQNKGRGHDLKRRSFIKKSLAAAAAGTLPAPFIWPTGAHAAPTVKMGILHSVTGTIAIAEKSVVDAEMLAVEEINAAGGVRGHQIDAIIEDGASD
;
A
#
# COMPACT_ATOMS: atom_id res chain seq x y z
N MET A 1 67.44 -34.14 35.97
CA MET A 1 67.12 -33.39 34.74
C MET A 1 65.99 -34.17 34.06
N GLU A 2 64.75 -33.93 34.51
CA GLU A 2 63.55 -34.66 34.08
C GLU A 2 62.82 -33.80 33.07
N ASN A 3 62.74 -34.28 31.82
CA ASN A 3 62.05 -33.63 30.72
C ASN A 3 60.75 -34.43 30.49
N GLN A 4 59.60 -33.85 30.86
CA GLN A 4 58.26 -34.40 30.68
C GLN A 4 57.34 -33.27 30.17
N ASN A 5 56.91 -33.32 28.92
CA ASN A 5 55.53 -33.62 28.50
C ASN A 5 54.65 -32.35 28.33
N LYS A 6 54.47 -31.82 27.09
CA LYS A 6 53.37 -32.13 26.13
C LYS A 6 52.05 -31.42 26.43
N GLY A 7 51.51 -30.67 25.45
CA GLY A 7 50.08 -30.37 25.43
C GLY A 7 49.64 -29.13 24.66
N ARG A 8 49.47 -29.28 23.34
CA ARG A 8 48.42 -28.70 22.46
C ARG A 8 47.56 -27.54 23.01
N GLY A 9 47.42 -26.48 22.21
CA GLY A 9 46.11 -25.81 22.12
C GLY A 9 46.07 -24.37 21.61
N HIS A 10 45.71 -24.22 20.34
CA HIS A 10 44.62 -23.33 19.92
C HIS A 10 44.82 -21.82 19.59
N ASP A 11 46.00 -21.36 19.17
CA ASP A 11 46.17 -19.91 18.88
C ASP A 11 45.84 -19.42 17.45
N LEU A 12 45.41 -20.30 16.53
CA LEU A 12 45.20 -19.90 15.12
C LEU A 12 43.76 -19.56 14.71
N LYS A 13 42.77 -19.62 15.62
CA LYS A 13 41.35 -19.46 15.24
C LYS A 13 40.74 -18.08 15.46
N ARG A 14 41.34 -17.22 16.31
CA ARG A 14 40.82 -15.86 16.58
C ARG A 14 41.08 -14.87 15.43
N ARG A 15 42.29 -14.91 14.87
CA ARG A 15 42.69 -14.01 13.78
C ARG A 15 42.03 -14.35 12.44
N SER A 16 41.74 -15.64 12.20
CA SER A 16 41.01 -16.08 11.00
C SER A 16 39.55 -15.62 11.03
N PHE A 17 38.93 -15.53 12.23
CA PHE A 17 37.55 -15.05 12.38
C PHE A 17 37.39 -13.56 12.04
N ILE A 18 38.31 -12.71 12.51
CA ILE A 18 38.29 -11.26 12.22
C ILE A 18 38.57 -10.98 10.73
N LYS A 19 39.44 -11.77 10.08
CA LYS A 19 39.70 -11.63 8.64
C LYS A 19 38.51 -12.10 7.78
N LYS A 20 37.75 -13.10 8.24
CA LYS A 20 36.56 -13.60 7.52
C LYS A 20 35.33 -12.72 7.72
N SER A 21 35.21 -11.99 8.84
CA SER A 21 34.09 -11.06 9.06
C SER A 21 34.17 -9.78 8.22
N LEU A 22 35.35 -9.42 7.69
CA LEU A 22 35.50 -8.23 6.83
C LEU A 22 35.23 -8.55 5.34
N ALA A 23 35.26 -9.82 4.93
CA ALA A 23 35.08 -10.21 3.53
C ALA A 23 33.61 -10.45 3.11
N ALA A 24 32.65 -10.20 4.01
CA ALA A 24 31.21 -10.33 3.72
C ALA A 24 30.49 -8.97 3.52
N ALA A 25 31.24 -7.89 3.27
CA ALA A 25 30.69 -6.54 3.06
C ALA A 25 31.09 -5.92 1.70
N ALA A 26 31.55 -6.73 0.74
CA ALA A 26 32.03 -6.25 -0.57
C ALA A 26 31.41 -7.01 -1.76
N ALA A 27 30.16 -7.49 -1.64
CA ALA A 27 29.41 -8.13 -2.73
C ALA A 27 27.95 -7.66 -2.80
N GLY A 28 27.71 -6.37 -2.59
CA GLY A 28 26.35 -5.81 -2.61
C GLY A 28 26.28 -4.29 -2.66
N THR A 29 27.27 -3.60 -3.22
CA THR A 29 27.14 -2.20 -3.61
C THR A 29 26.80 -2.13 -5.10
N LEU A 30 25.63 -2.64 -5.47
CA LEU A 30 24.92 -1.95 -6.55
C LEU A 30 24.45 -0.63 -5.92
N PRO A 31 24.62 0.53 -6.56
CA PRO A 31 23.88 1.72 -6.17
C PRO A 31 22.42 1.43 -6.49
N ALA A 32 21.73 0.71 -5.62
CA ALA A 32 20.29 0.60 -5.68
C ALA A 32 19.76 2.02 -5.44
N PRO A 33 19.18 2.69 -6.44
CA PRO A 33 18.51 3.95 -6.17
C PRO A 33 17.37 3.59 -5.23
N PHE A 34 17.50 4.01 -3.97
CA PHE A 34 16.38 4.29 -3.08
C PHE A 34 15.12 3.44 -3.33
N ILE A 35 15.13 2.17 -2.91
CA ILE A 35 13.86 1.48 -2.64
C ILE A 35 13.37 2.02 -1.29
N TRP A 36 12.98 3.30 -1.28
CA TRP A 36 12.00 3.74 -0.31
C TRP A 36 10.71 3.02 -0.69
N PRO A 37 10.05 2.32 0.24
CA PRO A 37 8.68 1.94 0.00
C PRO A 37 7.93 3.28 -0.07
N THR A 38 7.70 3.78 -1.28
CA THR A 38 6.61 4.73 -1.51
C THR A 38 5.39 3.95 -1.07
N GLY A 39 4.97 4.16 0.17
CA GLY A 39 3.79 3.51 0.72
C GLY A 39 2.71 3.68 -0.33
N ALA A 40 2.24 2.56 -0.87
CA ALA A 40 1.01 2.55 -1.63
C ALA A 40 -0.09 2.91 -0.62
N HIS A 41 -0.23 4.22 -0.34
CA HIS A 41 -1.40 4.76 0.28
C HIS A 41 -2.50 4.47 -0.74
N ALA A 42 -3.31 3.44 -0.48
CA ALA A 42 -4.54 3.23 -1.23
C ALA A 42 -5.21 4.60 -1.36
N ALA A 43 -5.44 5.02 -2.61
CA ALA A 43 -6.02 6.34 -2.85
C ALA A 43 -7.30 6.43 -2.03
N PRO A 44 -7.44 7.38 -1.09
CA PRO A 44 -8.65 7.47 -0.28
C PRO A 44 -9.85 7.60 -1.21
N THR A 45 -10.93 6.92 -0.87
CA THR A 45 -12.18 6.98 -1.63
C THR A 45 -12.99 8.18 -1.14
N VAL A 46 -13.62 8.90 -2.07
CA VAL A 46 -14.57 9.98 -1.75
C VAL A 46 -15.95 9.36 -1.62
N LYS A 47 -16.52 9.36 -0.42
CA LYS A 47 -17.91 8.93 -0.21
C LYS A 47 -18.86 10.04 -0.60
N MET A 48 -19.81 9.73 -1.47
CA MET A 48 -20.82 10.65 -1.96
C MET A 48 -22.20 10.06 -1.70
N GLY A 49 -23.05 10.78 -0.96
CA GLY A 49 -24.44 10.42 -0.78
C GLY A 49 -25.30 10.98 -1.91
N ILE A 50 -26.14 10.12 -2.49
CA ILE A 50 -27.16 10.45 -3.48
C ILE A 50 -28.51 10.29 -2.78
N LEU A 51 -29.11 11.41 -2.36
CA LEU A 51 -30.37 11.45 -1.64
C LEU A 51 -31.48 11.91 -2.58
N HIS A 52 -32.16 10.95 -3.20
CA HIS A 52 -33.37 11.17 -4.01
C HIS A 52 -34.52 10.36 -3.40
N SER A 53 -35.74 10.76 -3.67
CA SER A 53 -36.93 9.96 -3.36
C SER A 53 -37.05 8.85 -4.41
N VAL A 54 -36.30 7.77 -4.20
CA VAL A 54 -36.41 6.55 -5.01
C VAL A 54 -37.74 5.82 -4.78
N THR A 55 -38.48 6.21 -3.75
CA THR A 55 -39.87 5.81 -3.51
C THR A 55 -40.80 7.03 -3.35
N GLY A 56 -42.12 6.82 -3.52
CA GLY A 56 -43.12 7.89 -3.41
C GLY A 56 -43.58 8.46 -4.75
N THR A 57 -44.27 9.61 -4.71
CA THR A 57 -44.98 10.18 -5.88
C THR A 57 -44.04 10.80 -6.92
N ILE A 58 -42.82 11.18 -6.52
CA ILE A 58 -41.83 11.84 -7.38
C ILE A 58 -40.76 10.88 -7.92
N ALA A 59 -40.75 9.62 -7.47
CA ALA A 59 -39.75 8.61 -7.81
C ALA A 59 -39.58 8.36 -9.31
N ILE A 60 -40.66 8.44 -10.10
CA ILE A 60 -40.60 8.27 -11.55
C ILE A 60 -39.80 9.40 -12.21
N ALA A 61 -39.97 10.63 -11.74
CA ALA A 61 -39.25 11.79 -12.29
C ALA A 61 -37.77 11.78 -11.88
N GLU A 62 -37.49 11.38 -10.63
CA GLU A 62 -36.15 11.41 -10.05
C GLU A 62 -35.25 10.24 -10.50
N LYS A 63 -35.83 9.11 -10.92
CA LYS A 63 -35.05 7.97 -11.44
C LYS A 63 -34.09 8.37 -12.55
N SER A 64 -34.56 9.20 -13.49
CA SER A 64 -33.72 9.66 -14.61
C SER A 64 -32.53 10.51 -14.17
N VAL A 65 -32.66 11.22 -13.03
CA VAL A 65 -31.62 12.04 -12.44
C VAL A 65 -30.60 11.17 -11.72
N VAL A 66 -31.06 10.17 -10.94
CA VAL A 66 -30.18 9.18 -10.29
C VAL A 66 -29.35 8.42 -11.33
N ASP A 67 -29.98 7.98 -12.42
CA ASP A 67 -29.26 7.26 -13.49
C ASP A 67 -28.20 8.17 -14.15
N ALA A 68 -28.49 9.46 -14.33
CA ALA A 68 -27.54 10.43 -14.88
C ALA A 68 -26.38 10.73 -13.90
N GLU A 69 -26.66 10.81 -12.60
CA GLU A 69 -25.64 11.00 -11.56
C GLU A 69 -24.71 9.79 -11.47
N MET A 70 -25.25 8.57 -11.52
CA MET A 70 -24.45 7.34 -11.54
C MET A 70 -23.56 7.26 -12.78
N LEU A 71 -24.09 7.63 -13.96
CA LEU A 71 -23.29 7.70 -15.19
C LEU A 71 -22.15 8.71 -15.07
N ALA A 72 -22.42 9.89 -14.49
CA ALA A 72 -21.36 10.88 -14.25
C ALA A 72 -20.29 10.37 -13.29
N VAL A 73 -20.68 9.65 -12.23
CA VAL A 73 -19.74 9.01 -11.29
C VAL A 73 -18.85 7.99 -12.01
N GLU A 74 -19.44 7.15 -12.87
CA GLU A 74 -18.69 6.17 -13.67
C GLU A 74 -17.66 6.84 -14.59
N GLU A 75 -18.06 7.89 -15.31
CA GLU A 75 -17.17 8.65 -16.19
C GLU A 75 -16.02 9.32 -15.42
N ILE A 76 -16.31 9.93 -14.28
CA ILE A 76 -15.28 10.56 -13.42
C ILE A 76 -14.30 9.51 -12.89
N ASN A 77 -14.81 8.37 -12.42
CA ASN A 77 -13.97 7.28 -11.92
C ASN A 77 -13.09 6.69 -13.02
N ALA A 78 -13.63 6.52 -14.23
CA ALA A 78 -12.88 6.09 -15.41
C ALA A 78 -11.81 7.10 -15.83
N ALA A 79 -12.05 8.40 -15.63
CA ALA A 79 -11.08 9.47 -15.88
C ALA A 79 -9.98 9.60 -14.79
N GLY A 80 -9.99 8.72 -13.79
CA GLY A 80 -9.00 8.71 -12.70
C GLY A 80 -9.50 9.29 -11.38
N GLY A 81 -10.80 9.56 -11.26
CA GLY A 81 -11.44 10.04 -10.04
C GLY A 81 -11.11 11.51 -9.73
N VAL A 82 -11.54 11.96 -8.56
CA VAL A 82 -11.34 13.33 -8.11
C VAL A 82 -10.00 13.45 -7.40
N ARG A 83 -9.04 14.17 -7.99
CA ARG A 83 -7.67 14.30 -7.45
C ARG A 83 -6.97 12.93 -7.23
N GLY A 84 -7.31 11.93 -8.05
CA GLY A 84 -6.80 10.56 -7.93
C GLY A 84 -7.60 9.67 -6.98
N HIS A 85 -8.71 10.15 -6.43
CA HIS A 85 -9.59 9.43 -5.51
C HIS A 85 -10.85 8.95 -6.21
N GLN A 86 -11.15 7.66 -6.09
CA GLN A 86 -12.37 7.08 -6.64
C GLN A 86 -13.58 7.54 -5.80
N ILE A 87 -14.73 7.73 -6.46
CA ILE A 87 -16.01 8.05 -5.82
C ILE A 87 -16.73 6.75 -5.47
N ASP A 88 -17.20 6.65 -4.23
CA ASP A 88 -18.11 5.63 -3.72
C ASP A 88 -19.49 6.27 -3.51
N ALA A 89 -20.39 6.02 -4.45
CA ALA A 89 -21.73 6.57 -4.47
C ALA A 89 -22.67 5.70 -3.62
N ILE A 90 -23.33 6.33 -2.64
CA ILE A 90 -24.25 5.69 -1.70
C ILE A 90 -25.63 6.28 -1.95
N ILE A 91 -26.56 5.45 -2.40
CA ILE A 91 -27.94 5.88 -2.68
C ILE A 91 -28.78 5.70 -1.42
N GLU A 92 -29.45 6.77 -0.99
CA GLU A 92 -30.35 6.79 0.15
C GLU A 92 -31.72 7.32 -0.29
N ASP A 93 -32.80 6.76 0.28
CA ASP A 93 -34.18 7.10 -0.10
C ASP A 93 -34.74 8.24 0.77
N GLY A 94 -35.11 9.35 0.12
CA GLY A 94 -35.77 10.49 0.76
C GLY A 94 -37.28 10.31 1.00
N ALA A 95 -37.91 9.28 0.43
CA ALA A 95 -39.32 8.89 0.62
C ALA A 95 -40.40 9.97 0.41
N SER A 96 -40.06 11.14 -0.16
CA SER A 96 -40.98 12.26 -0.43
C SER A 96 -41.76 12.82 0.77
N ASP A 97 -41.20 12.80 1.99
CA ASP A 97 -41.81 13.39 3.20
C ASP A 97 -41.49 14.88 3.40
#